data_AF-A0A954IMI7-F1
#
_entry.id   AF-A0A954IMI7-F1
#
_cell.length_a   1.000
_cell.length_b   1.000
_cell.length_c   1.000
_cell.angle_alpha   90.00
_cell.angle_beta   90.00
_cell.angle_gamma   90.00
#
_symmetry.space_group_name_H-M   'P 1'
#
loop_
_entity.id
_entity.type
_entity.pdbx_description
1 polymer ?
#
loop_
_entity_poly.entity_id
_entity_poly.type
_entity_poly.pdbx_seq_one_letter_code
_entity_poly.pdbx_strand_id
1 'polypeptide(L)'
;VHNALQRWEDALRRDVFAQASLPELLQKPARIDFVEVARGEQVAANVWSKMFPAMLVIMALTGAFYPAIDLGAGEKERGTMETLLISPARRVELVLGKFATILLFSITSALMNLLSMGLTGRNMASALGSGVGAAINLDFPPLSSLVWLLVLLIPLSSLFSALCLALATFAKSSK
;
A
#
# COMPACT_ATOMS: atom_id res chain seq x y z
N VAL A 1 14.66 -45.55 6.87
CA VAL A 1 14.42 -46.02 5.48
C VAL A 1 15.01 -45.05 4.45
N HIS A 2 14.73 -43.75 4.50
CA HIS A 2 15.22 -42.75 3.54
C HIS A 2 16.75 -42.74 3.33
N ASN A 3 17.52 -42.81 4.43
CA ASN A 3 18.99 -42.84 4.36
C ASN A 3 19.57 -44.16 3.81
N ALA A 4 18.82 -45.26 3.91
CA ALA A 4 19.25 -46.54 3.35
C ALA A 4 19.04 -46.56 1.82
N LEU A 5 17.95 -45.94 1.35
CA LEU A 5 17.64 -45.81 -0.07
C LEU A 5 18.69 -44.94 -0.79
N GLN A 6 19.04 -43.79 -0.22
CA GLN A 6 20.05 -42.89 -0.79
C GLN A 6 21.43 -43.57 -0.90
N ARG A 7 21.85 -44.33 0.12
CA ARG A 7 23.12 -45.06 0.08
C ARG A 7 23.14 -46.15 -0.99
N TRP A 8 22.03 -46.85 -1.19
CA TRP A 8 21.90 -47.86 -2.23
C TRP A 8 21.91 -47.23 -3.61
N GLU A 9 21.20 -46.12 -3.80
CA GLU A 9 21.18 -45.36 -5.06
C GLU A 9 22.56 -44.80 -5.41
N ASP A 10 23.29 -44.26 -4.43
CA ASP A 10 24.67 -43.77 -4.62
C ASP A 10 25.65 -44.90 -4.94
N ALA A 11 25.45 -46.09 -4.37
CA ALA A 11 26.28 -47.26 -4.69
C ALA A 11 26.05 -47.72 -6.14
N LEU A 12 24.80 -47.84 -6.58
CA LEU A 12 24.46 -48.18 -7.96
C LEU A 12 24.96 -47.15 -8.97
N ARG A 13 24.84 -45.85 -8.65
CA ARG A 13 25.35 -44.79 -9.52
C ARG A 13 26.86 -44.88 -9.69
N ARG A 14 27.63 -45.20 -8.63
CA ARG A 14 29.08 -45.40 -8.75
C ARG A 14 29.43 -46.60 -9.63
N ASP A 15 28.75 -47.73 -9.44
CA ASP A 15 29.04 -48.95 -10.19
C ASP A 15 28.71 -48.82 -11.69
N VAL A 16 27.59 -48.18 -12.02
CA VAL A 16 27.18 -47.92 -13.41
C VAL A 16 28.14 -46.94 -14.11
N PHE A 17 28.58 -45.88 -13.42
CA PHE A 17 29.53 -44.92 -13.98
C PHE A 17 30.93 -45.52 -14.16
N ALA A 18 31.36 -46.40 -13.25
CA ALA A 18 32.63 -47.12 -13.35
C ALA A 18 32.64 -48.08 -14.56
N GLN A 19 31.51 -48.75 -14.85
CA GLN A 19 31.39 -49.61 -16.03
C GLN A 19 31.32 -48.82 -17.34
N ALA A 20 30.72 -47.63 -17.33
CA ALA A 20 30.54 -46.80 -18.52
C ALA A 20 31.76 -45.94 -18.89
N SER A 21 32.87 -46.00 -18.14
CA SER A 21 34.09 -45.19 -18.36
C SER A 21 33.82 -43.68 -18.47
N LEU A 22 32.77 -43.20 -17.79
CA LEU A 22 32.35 -41.80 -17.83
C LEU A 22 33.13 -40.97 -16.79
N PRO A 23 33.57 -39.75 -17.12
CA PRO A 23 34.22 -38.87 -16.14
C PRO A 23 33.32 -38.58 -14.93
N GLU A 24 33.89 -38.68 -13.72
CA GLU A 24 33.20 -38.37 -12.44
C GLU A 24 32.57 -36.98 -12.38
N LEU A 25 33.01 -36.05 -13.26
CA LEU A 25 32.47 -34.70 -13.43
C LEU A 25 30.97 -34.67 -13.76
N LEU A 26 30.39 -35.76 -14.30
CA LEU A 26 28.96 -35.88 -14.60
C LEU A 26 28.11 -36.37 -13.42
N GLN A 27 28.70 -36.75 -12.27
CA GLN A 27 27.94 -37.24 -11.11
C GLN A 27 27.08 -36.16 -10.44
N LYS A 28 27.36 -34.87 -10.67
CA LYS A 28 26.57 -33.74 -10.17
C LYS A 28 26.41 -32.69 -11.28
N PRO A 29 25.52 -32.93 -12.27
CA PRO A 29 25.46 -32.12 -13.49
C PRO A 29 24.86 -30.72 -13.30
N ALA A 30 24.39 -30.35 -12.10
CA ALA A 30 23.97 -28.98 -11.83
C ALA A 30 24.10 -28.67 -10.33
N ARG A 31 25.11 -27.90 -9.96
CA ARG A 31 25.02 -27.08 -8.76
C ARG A 31 24.02 -25.98 -9.11
N ILE A 32 22.77 -26.15 -8.69
CA ILE A 32 21.75 -25.10 -8.83
C ILE A 32 22.13 -24.03 -7.82
N ASP A 33 23.00 -23.12 -8.22
CA ASP A 33 23.19 -21.88 -7.49
C ASP A 33 21.97 -21.02 -7.78
N PHE A 34 21.07 -20.94 -6.80
CA PHE A 34 19.99 -19.95 -6.79
C PHE A 34 20.63 -18.57 -6.64
N VAL A 35 21.15 -18.03 -7.75
CA VAL A 35 21.53 -16.62 -7.82
C VAL A 35 20.23 -15.85 -7.81
N GLU A 36 19.88 -15.30 -6.66
CA GLU A 36 18.75 -14.40 -6.50
C GLU A 36 19.04 -13.15 -7.34
N VAL A 37 18.50 -13.10 -8.56
CA VAL A 37 18.63 -11.97 -9.51
C VAL A 37 17.77 -10.78 -9.08
N ALA A 38 17.51 -10.62 -7.77
CA ALA A 38 17.00 -9.39 -7.22
C ALA A 38 18.21 -8.51 -6.94
N ARG A 39 18.42 -7.47 -7.77
CA ARG A 39 19.39 -6.41 -7.43
C ARG A 39 19.05 -5.93 -6.03
N GLY A 40 20.01 -5.80 -5.12
CA GLY A 40 19.76 -5.42 -3.72
C GLY A 40 18.91 -4.15 -3.53
N GLU A 41 18.88 -3.28 -4.54
CA GLU A 41 18.00 -2.10 -4.65
C GLU A 41 16.49 -2.44 -4.66
N GLN A 42 16.11 -3.62 -5.17
CA GLN A 42 14.72 -4.10 -5.19
C GLN A 42 14.23 -4.60 -3.83
N VAL A 43 15.12 -5.00 -2.91
CA VAL A 43 14.70 -5.49 -1.59
C VAL A 43 14.26 -4.34 -0.68
N ALA A 44 15.01 -3.23 -0.67
CA ALA A 44 14.61 -2.01 0.05
C ALA A 44 13.39 -1.33 -0.62
N ALA A 45 13.36 -1.30 -1.96
CA ALA A 45 12.19 -0.81 -2.70
C ALA A 45 10.93 -1.66 -2.43
N ASN A 46 11.07 -2.97 -2.19
CA ASN A 46 9.93 -3.86 -1.92
C ASN A 46 9.22 -3.55 -0.59
N VAL A 47 9.93 -3.10 0.44
CA VAL A 47 9.29 -2.75 1.74
C VAL A 47 8.53 -1.43 1.61
N TRP A 48 9.18 -0.39 1.10
CA TRP A 48 8.55 0.91 0.88
C TRP A 48 7.36 0.82 -0.08
N SER A 49 7.48 0.04 -1.17
CA SER A 49 6.41 -0.17 -2.15
C SER A 49 5.17 -0.84 -1.54
N LYS A 50 5.33 -1.69 -0.51
CA LYS A 50 4.20 -2.28 0.22
C LYS A 50 3.61 -1.33 1.27
N MET A 51 4.45 -0.47 1.88
CA MET A 51 4.01 0.47 2.92
C MET A 51 3.24 1.67 2.35
N PHE A 52 3.66 2.24 1.22
CA PHE A 52 3.01 3.43 0.65
C PHE A 52 1.51 3.23 0.36
N PRO A 53 1.07 2.14 -0.31
CA PRO A 53 -0.35 1.90 -0.55
C PRO A 53 -1.15 1.71 0.74
N ALA A 54 -0.62 0.94 1.70
CA ALA A 54 -1.28 0.73 2.99
C ALA A 54 -1.44 2.05 3.75
N MET A 55 -0.42 2.90 3.70
CA MET A 55 -0.47 4.23 4.31
C MET A 55 -1.49 5.14 3.62
N LEU A 56 -1.50 5.19 2.27
CA LEU A 56 -2.51 5.95 1.52
C LEU A 56 -3.93 5.54 1.88
N VAL A 57 -4.18 4.24 2.04
CA VAL A 57 -5.49 3.72 2.48
C VAL A 57 -5.89 4.33 3.82
N ILE A 58 -5.01 4.26 4.81
CA ILE A 58 -5.31 4.78 6.15
C ILE A 58 -5.54 6.29 6.10
N MET A 59 -4.67 7.04 5.41
CA MET A 59 -4.79 8.50 5.29
C MET A 59 -6.08 8.92 4.59
N ALA A 60 -6.41 8.29 3.46
CA ALA A 60 -7.61 8.60 2.68
C ALA A 60 -8.89 8.31 3.47
N LEU A 61 -8.93 7.16 4.16
CA LEU A 61 -10.04 6.77 5.03
C LEU A 61 -10.21 7.75 6.19
N THR A 62 -9.16 8.03 6.96
CA THR A 62 -9.22 8.96 8.10
C THR A 62 -9.62 10.36 7.65
N GLY A 63 -9.11 10.84 6.51
CA GLY A 63 -9.47 12.13 5.93
C GLY A 63 -10.93 12.22 5.45
N ALA A 64 -11.51 11.10 5.01
CA ALA A 64 -12.91 11.04 4.57
C ALA A 64 -13.90 10.81 5.73
N PHE A 65 -13.45 10.19 6.83
CA PHE A 65 -14.32 9.73 7.91
C PHE A 65 -14.99 10.87 8.68
N TYR A 66 -14.21 11.83 9.18
CA TYR A 66 -14.74 12.95 9.97
C TYR A 66 -15.76 13.82 9.19
N PRO A 67 -15.47 14.26 7.94
CA PRO A 67 -16.42 15.02 7.15
C PRO A 67 -17.69 14.24 6.80
N ALA A 68 -17.58 12.93 6.57
CA ALA A 68 -18.74 12.09 6.27
C ALA A 68 -19.70 11.97 7.47
N ILE A 69 -19.17 11.89 8.69
CA ILE A 69 -19.99 11.87 9.91
C ILE A 69 -20.70 13.22 10.09
N ASP A 70 -19.98 14.33 9.96
CA ASP A 70 -20.56 15.67 10.14
C ASP A 70 -21.65 15.97 9.10
N LEU A 71 -21.42 15.62 7.82
CA LEU A 71 -22.39 15.83 6.73
C LEU A 71 -23.55 14.82 6.71
N GLY A 72 -23.31 13.59 7.16
CA GLY A 72 -24.32 12.53 7.15
C GLY A 72 -25.14 12.54 8.44
N ALA A 73 -24.47 12.28 9.57
CA ALA A 73 -25.12 12.18 10.86
C ALA A 73 -25.45 13.55 11.46
N GLY A 74 -24.58 14.56 11.27
CA GLY A 74 -24.82 15.91 11.80
C GLY A 74 -26.07 16.58 11.22
N GLU A 75 -26.32 16.42 9.92
CA GLU A 75 -27.57 16.92 9.30
C GLU A 75 -28.82 16.16 9.79
N LYS A 76 -28.67 14.87 10.09
CA LYS A 76 -29.75 14.04 10.61
C LYS A 76 -30.10 14.40 12.05
N GLU A 77 -29.11 14.67 12.88
CA GLU A 77 -29.29 15.08 14.28
C GLU A 77 -29.87 16.49 14.42
N ARG A 78 -29.51 17.39 13.51
CA ARG A 78 -30.07 18.75 13.47
C ARG A 78 -31.48 18.82 12.87
N GLY A 79 -32.02 17.68 12.40
CA GLY A 79 -33.32 17.63 11.72
C GLY A 79 -33.35 18.36 10.37
N THR A 80 -32.18 18.72 9.81
CA THR A 80 -32.12 19.55 8.59
C THR A 80 -32.30 18.73 7.32
N MET A 81 -32.25 17.39 7.39
CA MET A 81 -32.51 16.51 6.25
C MET A 81 -33.88 16.75 5.60
N GLU A 82 -34.92 16.98 6.40
CA GLU A 82 -36.29 17.19 5.90
C GLU A 82 -36.38 18.52 5.14
N THR A 83 -35.80 19.58 5.70
CA THR A 83 -35.71 20.90 5.05
C THR A 83 -34.90 20.85 3.76
N LEU A 84 -33.78 20.11 3.75
CA LEU A 84 -32.92 19.93 2.56
C LEU A 84 -33.69 19.28 1.40
N LEU A 85 -34.57 18.32 1.72
CA LEU A 85 -35.39 17.59 0.75
C LEU A 85 -36.57 18.38 0.20
N ILE A 86 -37.01 19.43 0.90
CA ILE A 86 -38.08 20.34 0.46
C ILE A 86 -37.49 21.55 -0.30
N SER A 87 -36.17 21.76 -0.21
CA SER A 87 -35.49 22.80 -1.00
C SER A 87 -35.62 22.51 -2.51
N PRO A 88 -35.57 23.55 -3.37
CA PRO A 88 -35.70 23.40 -4.82
C PRO A 88 -34.49 22.72 -5.49
N ALA A 89 -33.54 22.14 -4.73
CA ALA A 89 -32.38 21.43 -5.26
C ALA A 89 -32.73 19.99 -5.65
N ARG A 90 -32.08 19.48 -6.71
CA ARG A 90 -32.31 18.10 -7.13
C ARG A 90 -31.64 17.14 -6.15
N ARG A 91 -32.29 16.01 -5.82
CA ARG A 91 -31.74 14.99 -4.89
C ARG A 91 -30.33 14.52 -5.27
N VAL A 92 -30.04 14.43 -6.57
CA VAL A 92 -28.73 14.04 -7.10
C VAL A 92 -27.66 15.10 -6.83
N GLU A 93 -28.00 16.38 -6.91
CA GLU A 93 -27.09 17.50 -6.63
C GLU A 93 -26.70 17.54 -5.15
N LEU A 94 -27.63 17.22 -4.24
CA LEU A 94 -27.34 17.11 -2.81
C LEU A 94 -26.33 16.00 -2.51
N VAL A 95 -26.50 14.81 -3.12
CA VAL A 95 -25.56 13.70 -2.90
C VAL A 95 -24.19 14.00 -3.51
N LEU A 96 -24.15 14.56 -4.73
CA LEU A 96 -22.90 14.96 -5.38
C LEU A 96 -22.16 16.04 -4.60
N GLY A 97 -22.87 17.04 -4.07
CA GLY A 97 -22.28 18.09 -3.24
C GLY A 97 -21.64 17.53 -1.98
N LYS A 98 -22.34 16.66 -1.25
CA LYS A 98 -21.78 15.98 -0.06
C LYS A 98 -20.57 15.13 -0.41
N PHE A 99 -20.66 14.34 -1.46
CA PHE A 99 -19.57 13.51 -1.92
C PHE A 99 -18.33 14.34 -2.29
N ALA A 100 -18.51 15.42 -3.07
CA ALA A 100 -17.43 16.30 -3.47
C ALA A 100 -16.74 16.96 -2.27
N THR A 101 -17.50 17.41 -1.27
CA THR A 101 -16.96 17.98 -0.03
C THR A 101 -16.10 16.97 0.72
N ILE A 102 -16.58 15.73 0.90
CA ILE A 102 -15.83 14.67 1.59
C ILE A 102 -14.56 14.30 0.81
N LEU A 103 -14.66 14.21 -0.52
CA LEU A 103 -13.54 13.91 -1.41
C LEU A 103 -12.45 14.98 -1.34
N LEU A 104 -12.83 16.26 -1.44
CA LEU A 104 -11.89 17.39 -1.33
C LEU A 104 -11.17 17.37 0.02
N PHE A 105 -11.89 17.11 1.11
CA PHE A 105 -11.31 17.04 2.45
C PHE A 105 -10.33 15.87 2.60
N SER A 106 -10.70 14.70 2.08
CA SER A 106 -9.87 13.50 2.08
C SER A 106 -8.57 13.71 1.29
N ILE A 107 -8.65 14.25 0.07
CA ILE A 107 -7.48 14.56 -0.77
C ILE A 107 -6.59 15.61 -0.08
N THR A 108 -7.19 16.70 0.42
CA THR A 108 -6.42 17.78 1.07
C THR A 108 -5.71 17.27 2.33
N SER A 109 -6.41 16.49 3.16
CA SER A 109 -5.84 15.87 4.36
C SER A 109 -4.69 14.91 4.01
N ALA A 110 -4.88 14.06 3.00
CA ALA A 110 -3.84 13.15 2.54
C ALA A 110 -2.61 13.90 1.99
N LEU A 111 -2.81 14.98 1.22
CA LEU A 111 -1.74 15.83 0.72
C LEU A 111 -0.99 16.54 1.86
N MET A 112 -1.69 17.11 2.83
CA MET A 112 -1.05 17.73 4.00
C MET A 112 -0.23 16.72 4.80
N ASN A 113 -0.76 15.52 5.02
CA ASN A 113 -0.04 14.50 5.78
C ASN A 113 1.17 13.95 4.98
N LEU A 114 1.07 13.83 3.66
CA LEU A 114 2.22 13.48 2.79
C LEU A 114 3.30 14.57 2.83
N LEU A 115 2.91 15.86 2.77
CA LEU A 115 3.83 16.98 2.92
C LEU A 115 4.50 16.99 4.30
N SER A 116 3.74 16.71 5.36
CA SER A 116 4.25 16.63 6.73
C SER A 116 5.28 15.51 6.88
N MET A 117 5.01 14.33 6.30
CA MET A 117 5.98 13.25 6.23
C MET A 117 7.23 13.62 5.44
N GLY A 118 7.08 14.25 4.27
CA GLY A 118 8.20 14.70 3.46
C GLY A 118 9.10 15.70 4.19
N LEU A 119 8.50 16.67 4.90
CA LEU A 119 9.21 17.64 5.72
C LEU A 119 9.92 16.98 6.91
N THR A 120 9.25 16.09 7.64
CA THR A 120 9.86 15.33 8.74
C THR A 120 11.00 14.46 8.25
N GLY A 121 10.83 13.77 7.11
CA GLY A 121 11.89 12.97 6.49
C GLY A 121 13.12 13.82 6.16
N ARG A 122 12.92 15.01 5.58
CA ARG A 122 14.01 15.97 5.30
C ARG A 122 14.74 16.41 6.57
N ASN A 123 13.98 16.82 7.58
CA ASN A 123 14.54 17.30 8.84
C ASN A 123 15.30 16.19 9.57
N MET A 124 14.75 14.98 9.59
CA MET A 124 15.37 13.82 10.23
C MET A 124 16.63 13.37 9.49
N ALA A 125 16.64 13.37 8.15
CA ALA A 125 17.84 13.09 7.36
C ALA A 125 18.95 14.12 7.61
N SER A 126 18.59 15.40 7.79
CA SER A 126 19.56 16.45 8.15
C SER A 126 20.09 16.34 9.58
N ALA A 127 19.30 15.76 10.51
CA ALA A 127 19.64 15.64 11.91
C ALA A 127 20.48 14.38 12.26
N LEU A 128 20.35 13.29 11.49
CA LEU A 128 20.99 12.01 11.84
C LEU A 128 22.46 11.85 11.42
N GLY A 129 23.04 12.77 10.65
CA GLY A 129 24.41 12.64 10.18
C GLY A 129 24.64 11.45 9.23
N SER A 130 25.74 11.49 8.50
CA SER A 130 26.05 10.62 7.35
C SER A 130 26.18 9.12 7.65
N GLY A 131 26.15 8.69 8.92
CA GLY A 131 26.37 7.30 9.32
C GLY A 131 25.11 6.42 9.35
N VAL A 132 23.94 6.97 9.66
CA VAL A 132 22.68 6.21 9.76
C VAL A 132 21.73 6.49 8.58
N GLY A 133 21.81 7.69 7.99
CA GLY A 133 21.04 8.06 6.80
C GLY A 133 21.41 7.31 5.52
N ALA A 134 22.53 6.57 5.50
CA ALA A 134 22.95 5.75 4.37
C ALA A 134 22.41 4.30 4.43
N ALA A 135 22.04 3.81 5.62
CA ALA A 135 21.49 2.46 5.79
C ALA A 135 19.99 2.40 5.47
N ILE A 136 19.28 3.51 5.70
CA ILE A 136 17.92 3.71 5.23
C ILE A 136 18.07 4.64 4.03
N ASN A 137 17.92 4.13 2.80
CA ASN A 137 17.88 4.95 1.58
C ASN A 137 16.71 5.93 1.68
N LEU A 138 16.90 7.04 2.39
CA LEU A 138 15.99 8.17 2.54
C LEU A 138 16.19 9.15 1.39
N ASP A 139 16.58 8.65 0.21
CA ASP A 139 16.53 9.47 -0.98
C ASP A 139 15.08 9.83 -1.27
N PHE A 140 14.88 11.10 -1.61
CA PHE A 140 13.57 11.59 -1.98
C PHE A 140 13.01 10.73 -3.12
N PRO A 141 11.76 10.25 -3.01
CA PRO A 141 11.17 9.47 -4.09
C PRO A 141 11.19 10.29 -5.39
N PRO A 142 11.54 9.67 -6.53
CA PRO A 142 11.63 10.37 -7.80
C PRO A 142 10.28 11.01 -8.15
N LEU A 143 10.33 12.14 -8.87
CA LEU A 143 9.14 12.94 -9.20
C LEU A 143 8.05 12.11 -9.90
N SER A 144 8.45 11.12 -10.69
CA SER A 144 7.56 10.15 -11.33
C SER A 144 6.73 9.33 -10.34
N SER A 145 7.33 8.88 -9.23
CA SER A 145 6.65 8.10 -8.20
C SER A 145 5.62 8.93 -7.43
N LEU A 146 5.91 10.21 -7.20
CA LEU A 146 4.95 11.14 -6.60
C LEU A 146 3.71 11.34 -7.48
N VAL A 147 3.88 11.46 -8.80
CA VAL A 147 2.75 11.57 -9.73
C VAL A 147 1.88 10.32 -9.69
N TRP A 148 2.48 9.13 -9.73
CA TRP A 148 1.73 7.87 -9.63
C TRP A 148 1.00 7.71 -8.29
N LEU A 149 1.63 8.14 -7.20
CA LEU A 149 1.01 8.17 -5.88
C LEU A 149 -0.23 9.08 -5.86
N LEU A 150 -0.16 10.25 -6.49
CA LEU A 150 -1.25 11.22 -6.56
C LEU A 150 -2.39 10.72 -7.46
N VAL A 151 -2.05 10.05 -8.57
CA VAL A 151 -3.02 9.36 -9.44
C VAL A 151 -3.73 8.23 -8.69
N LEU A 152 -3.02 7.46 -7.87
CA LEU A 152 -3.61 6.40 -7.04
C LEU A 152 -4.47 6.95 -5.89
N LEU A 153 -4.13 8.12 -5.35
CA LEU A 153 -4.86 8.76 -4.28
C LEU A 153 -6.30 9.15 -4.69
N ILE A 154 -6.51 9.60 -5.93
CA ILE A 154 -7.82 10.04 -6.43
C ILE A 154 -8.89 8.92 -6.37
N PRO A 155 -8.72 7.74 -7.01
CA PRO A 155 -9.71 6.68 -6.96
C PRO A 155 -9.87 6.10 -5.56
N LEU A 156 -8.79 6.07 -4.77
CA LEU A 156 -8.83 5.56 -3.41
C LEU A 156 -9.63 6.48 -2.48
N SER A 157 -9.38 7.79 -2.56
CA SER A 157 -10.16 8.81 -1.85
C SER A 157 -11.62 8.79 -2.27
N SER A 158 -11.90 8.72 -3.58
CA SER A 158 -13.26 8.54 -4.12
C SER A 158 -13.98 7.33 -3.53
N LEU A 159 -13.32 6.17 -3.48
CA LEU A 159 -13.88 4.95 -2.92
C LEU A 159 -14.22 5.13 -1.43
N PHE A 160 -13.30 5.66 -0.63
CA PHE A 160 -13.55 5.86 0.80
C PHE A 160 -14.58 6.96 1.08
N SER A 161 -14.59 8.05 0.33
CA SER A 161 -15.61 9.10 0.45
C SER A 161 -17.00 8.56 0.13
N ALA A 162 -17.15 7.76 -0.94
CA ALA A 162 -18.41 7.13 -1.30
C ALA A 162 -18.86 6.12 -0.22
N LEU A 163 -17.94 5.31 0.28
CA LEU A 163 -18.22 4.29 1.29
C LEU A 163 -18.62 4.93 2.63
N CYS A 164 -17.87 5.92 3.10
CA CYS A 164 -18.19 6.66 4.32
C CYS A 164 -19.52 7.41 4.20
N LEU A 165 -19.80 8.05 3.06
CA LEU A 165 -21.09 8.71 2.82
C LEU A 165 -22.24 7.70 2.81
N ALA A 166 -22.09 6.55 2.13
CA ALA A 166 -23.08 5.49 2.14
C ALA A 166 -23.36 5.00 3.56
N LEU A 167 -22.31 4.68 4.34
CA LEU A 167 -22.45 4.27 5.74
C LEU A 167 -23.13 5.34 6.58
N ALA A 168 -22.77 6.62 6.42
CA ALA A 168 -23.36 7.72 7.17
C ALA A 168 -24.85 7.94 6.81
N THR A 169 -25.26 7.67 5.57
CA THR A 169 -26.68 7.74 5.17
C THR A 169 -27.51 6.59 5.75
N PHE A 170 -26.93 5.39 5.84
CA PHE A 170 -27.60 4.22 6.44
C PHE A 170 -27.58 4.26 7.98
N ALA A 171 -26.59 4.90 8.59
CA ALA A 171 -26.48 5.02 10.04
C ALA A 171 -27.71 5.73 10.62
N LYS A 172 -28.36 5.12 11.61
CA LYS A 172 -29.59 5.64 12.22
C LYS A 172 -29.30 6.80 13.20
N SER A 173 -28.11 6.85 13.79
CA SER A 173 -27.67 7.82 14.80
C SER A 173 -26.12 7.86 14.86
N SER A 174 -25.50 8.98 15.29
CA SER A 174 -24.04 9.06 15.53
C SER A 174 -23.60 8.46 16.87
N LYS A 175 -24.55 8.02 17.70
CA LYS A 175 -24.32 7.31 18.96
C LYS A 175 -24.20 5.81 18.79
#